data_AF-A0AB39HY01-F1
#
_entry.id   AF-A0AB39HY01-F1
#
_cell.length_a   1.000
_cell.length_b   1.000
_cell.length_c   1.000
_cell.angle_alpha   90.00
_cell.angle_beta   90.00
_cell.angle_gamma   90.00
#
_symmetry.space_group_name_H-M   'P 1'
#
loop_
_entity.id
_entity.type
_entity.pdbx_description
1 polymer ?
#
loop_
_entity_poly.entity_id
_entity_poly.type
_entity_poly.pdbx_seq_one_letter_code
_entity_poly.pdbx_strand_id
1 'polypeptide(L)'
;MAGKDIEAALLAVEPVTKAAKIRQVMPVIEKQLKAGVRRQAILDVLKAQGIEVSMDTLKSYLYRYRKAQRDNSTPVASPAPASQNAVPEQRTVEPARQVKPPVEGGVSYDTDQSQDADERPHVGPAELSRLMNPGDDQNASDLDRYESAARSRRKRT
;
A
#
# COMPACT_ATOMS: atom_id res chain seq x y z
N MET A 1 -25.90 29.16 -32.25
CA MET A 1 -24.50 29.60 -32.47
C MET A 1 -23.78 29.95 -31.15
N ALA A 2 -24.44 30.54 -30.14
CA ALA A 2 -23.80 31.00 -28.89
C ALA A 2 -23.11 29.94 -27.98
N GLY A 3 -23.40 28.64 -28.12
CA GLY A 3 -22.78 27.60 -27.28
C GLY A 3 -21.29 27.36 -27.56
N LYS A 4 -20.85 27.54 -28.81
CA LYS A 4 -19.44 27.35 -29.20
C LYS A 4 -18.53 28.48 -28.70
N ASP A 5 -19.09 29.68 -28.54
CA ASP A 5 -18.34 30.84 -28.05
C ASP A 5 -18.01 30.73 -26.56
N ILE A 6 -18.90 30.11 -25.76
CA ILE A 6 -18.68 29.89 -24.32
C ILE A 6 -17.59 28.82 -24.09
N GLU A 7 -17.61 27.73 -24.86
CA GLU A 7 -16.57 26.69 -24.78
C GLU A 7 -15.18 27.26 -25.14
N ALA A 8 -15.10 28.08 -26.18
CA ALA A 8 -13.87 28.77 -26.57
C ALA A 8 -13.40 29.77 -25.49
N ALA A 9 -14.33 30.51 -24.89
CA ALA A 9 -14.01 31.44 -23.80
C ALA A 9 -13.51 30.72 -22.54
N LEU A 10 -14.06 29.54 -22.20
CA LEU A 10 -13.62 28.74 -21.06
C LEU A 10 -12.25 28.08 -21.29
N LEU A 11 -11.92 27.68 -22.53
CA LEU A 11 -10.60 27.17 -22.89
C LEU A 11 -9.50 28.24 -22.82
N ALA A 12 -9.85 29.51 -23.01
CA ALA A 12 -8.93 30.64 -22.87
C ALA A 12 -8.64 31.03 -21.42
N VAL A 13 -9.40 30.50 -20.43
CA VAL A 13 -9.16 30.79 -19.02
C VAL A 13 -7.94 30.02 -18.53
N GLU A 14 -6.86 30.75 -18.25
CA GLU A 14 -5.67 30.15 -17.67
C GLU A 14 -5.94 29.62 -16.25
N PRO A 15 -5.35 28.47 -15.88
CA PRO A 15 -5.46 27.94 -14.53
C PRO A 15 -4.81 28.90 -13.52
N VAL A 16 -5.63 29.45 -12.64
CA VAL A 16 -5.19 30.41 -11.61
C VAL A 16 -4.32 29.76 -10.54
N THR A 17 -4.58 28.49 -10.19
CA THR A 17 -3.88 27.82 -9.09
C THR A 17 -2.59 27.15 -9.53
N LYS A 18 -1.55 27.23 -8.69
CA LYS A 18 -0.28 26.51 -8.88
C LYS A 18 -0.50 25.02 -9.14
N ALA A 19 -1.40 24.39 -8.38
CA ALA A 19 -1.74 22.98 -8.54
C ALA A 19 -2.36 22.65 -9.90
N ALA A 20 -3.20 23.54 -10.46
CA ALA A 20 -3.79 23.34 -11.78
C ALA A 20 -2.75 23.49 -12.90
N LYS A 21 -1.88 24.52 -12.81
CA LYS A 21 -0.73 24.68 -13.73
C LYS A 21 0.14 23.42 -13.76
N ILE A 22 0.42 22.85 -12.58
CA ILE A 22 1.23 21.64 -12.49
C ILE A 22 0.53 20.43 -13.12
N ARG A 23 -0.77 20.23 -12.86
CA ARG A 23 -1.53 19.11 -13.45
C ARG A 23 -1.53 19.13 -14.98
N GLN A 24 -1.51 20.31 -15.60
CA GLN A 24 -1.40 20.43 -17.06
C GLN A 24 -0.05 19.91 -17.59
N VAL A 25 1.05 20.16 -16.88
CA VAL A 25 2.40 19.72 -17.29
C VAL A 25 2.78 18.33 -16.76
N MET A 26 1.99 17.72 -15.88
CA MET A 26 2.24 16.38 -15.32
C MET A 26 2.50 15.28 -16.37
N PRO A 27 1.75 15.18 -17.49
CA PRO A 27 2.02 14.17 -18.51
C PRO A 27 3.43 14.31 -19.12
N VAL A 28 3.86 15.54 -19.35
CA VAL A 28 5.20 15.85 -19.89
C VAL A 28 6.27 15.50 -18.87
N ILE A 29 6.07 15.89 -17.61
CA ILE A 29 7.00 15.58 -16.50
C ILE A 29 7.22 14.07 -16.39
N GLU A 30 6.15 13.26 -16.42
CA GLU A 30 6.25 11.81 -16.33
C GLU A 30 7.01 11.21 -17.53
N LYS A 31 6.81 11.73 -18.74
CA LYS A 31 7.58 11.32 -19.93
C LYS A 31 9.07 11.61 -19.76
N GLN A 32 9.43 12.79 -19.26
CA GLN A 32 10.83 13.16 -19.00
C GLN A 32 11.45 12.29 -17.90
N LEU A 33 10.69 11.96 -16.85
CA LEU A 33 11.16 11.02 -15.82
C LEU A 33 11.40 9.61 -16.38
N LYS A 34 10.53 9.13 -17.28
CA LYS A 34 10.74 7.84 -17.97
C LYS A 34 11.95 7.87 -18.90
N ALA A 35 12.28 9.03 -19.46
CA ALA A 35 13.51 9.25 -20.23
C ALA A 35 14.77 9.36 -19.35
N GLY A 36 14.65 9.30 -18.01
CA GLY A 36 15.77 9.34 -17.08
C GLY A 36 16.17 10.73 -16.57
N VAL A 37 15.37 11.76 -16.84
CA VAL A 37 15.64 13.11 -16.32
C VAL A 37 15.55 13.12 -14.79
N ARG A 38 16.50 13.79 -14.13
CA ARG A 38 16.51 13.92 -12.66
C ARG A 38 15.34 14.79 -12.18
N ARG A 39 14.71 14.41 -11.07
CA ARG A 39 13.62 15.18 -10.43
C ARG A 39 14.03 16.60 -10.05
N GLN A 40 15.29 16.80 -9.64
CA GLN A 40 15.79 18.13 -9.30
C GLN A 40 15.79 19.07 -10.52
N ALA A 41 16.25 18.59 -11.68
CA ALA A 41 16.24 19.39 -12.90
C ALA A 41 14.82 19.81 -13.31
N ILE A 42 13.83 18.93 -13.08
CA ILE A 42 12.41 19.26 -13.31
C ILE A 42 11.95 20.36 -12.34
N LEU A 43 12.34 20.30 -11.06
CA LEU A 43 12.03 21.37 -10.10
C LEU A 43 12.63 22.71 -10.50
N ASP A 44 13.88 22.71 -10.98
CA ASP A 44 14.56 23.93 -11.39
C ASP A 44 13.85 24.56 -12.61
N VAL A 45 13.40 23.75 -13.56
CA VAL A 45 12.57 24.20 -14.70
C VAL A 45 11.22 24.73 -14.23
N LEU A 46 10.54 24.04 -13.32
CA LEU A 46 9.26 24.50 -12.76
C LEU A 46 9.42 25.85 -12.05
N LYS A 47 10.50 26.01 -11.27
CA LYS A 47 10.84 27.27 -10.59
C LYS A 47 11.10 28.39 -11.59
N ALA A 48 11.85 28.12 -12.67
CA ALA A 48 12.10 29.09 -13.73
C ALA A 48 10.80 29.55 -14.43
N GLN A 49 9.77 28.71 -14.46
CA GLN A 49 8.43 29.03 -14.98
C GLN A 49 7.51 29.68 -13.92
N GLY A 50 8.04 30.07 -12.76
CA GLY A 50 7.28 30.69 -11.66
C GLY A 50 6.43 29.72 -10.84
N ILE A 51 6.62 28.40 -11.04
CA ILE A 51 5.93 27.36 -10.29
C ILE A 51 6.86 26.82 -9.21
N GLU A 52 6.84 27.48 -8.06
CA GLU A 52 7.62 27.02 -6.90
C GLU A 52 6.88 25.89 -6.18
N VAL A 53 7.51 24.72 -6.16
CA VAL A 53 7.05 23.53 -5.43
C VAL A 53 8.21 22.80 -4.77
N SER A 54 7.93 22.16 -3.65
CA SER A 54 8.91 21.33 -2.96
C SER A 54 9.05 19.96 -3.65
N MET A 55 10.16 19.27 -3.38
CA MET A 55 10.37 17.90 -3.83
C MET A 55 9.27 16.95 -3.32
N ASP A 56 8.76 17.18 -2.11
CA ASP A 56 7.71 16.35 -1.53
C ASP A 56 6.35 16.57 -2.22
N THR A 57 6.02 17.83 -2.53
CA THR A 57 4.83 18.16 -3.31
C THR A 57 4.90 17.53 -4.71
N LEU A 58 6.05 17.60 -5.38
CA LEU A 58 6.24 16.97 -6.68
C LEU A 58 6.03 15.44 -6.60
N LYS A 59 6.61 14.78 -5.59
CA LYS A 59 6.40 13.34 -5.34
C LYS A 59 4.91 13.01 -5.15
N SER A 60 4.23 13.78 -4.30
CA SER A 60 2.80 13.61 -4.02
C SER A 60 1.93 13.77 -5.27
N TYR A 61 2.26 14.76 -6.12
CA TYR A 61 1.51 14.98 -7.36
C TYR A 61 1.74 13.88 -8.40
N LEU A 62 2.99 13.40 -8.55
CA LEU A 62 3.28 12.25 -9.41
C LEU A 62 2.54 10.99 -8.93
N TYR A 63 2.51 10.75 -7.62
CA TYR A 63 1.75 9.62 -7.06
C TYR A 63 0.27 9.72 -7.40
N ARG A 64 -0.35 10.87 -7.14
CA ARG A 64 -1.78 11.11 -7.45
C ARG A 64 -2.07 10.99 -8.93
N TYR A 65 -1.18 11.50 -9.78
CA TYR A 65 -1.29 11.39 -11.22
C TYR A 65 -1.24 9.93 -11.68
N ARG A 66 -0.27 9.13 -11.23
CA ARG A 66 -0.17 7.69 -11.56
C ARG A 66 -1.34 6.88 -11.01
N LYS A 67 -1.89 7.26 -9.86
CA LYS A 67 -3.11 6.63 -9.31
C LYS A 67 -4.30 6.91 -10.22
N ALA A 68 -4.56 8.17 -10.55
CA ALA A 68 -5.65 8.56 -11.44
C ALA A 68 -5.56 7.89 -12.82
N GLN A 69 -4.35 7.71 -13.37
CA GLN A 69 -4.15 6.99 -14.63
C GLN A 69 -4.53 5.51 -14.56
N ARG A 70 -4.29 4.85 -13.42
CA ARG A 70 -4.71 3.46 -13.20
C ARG A 70 -6.22 3.36 -13.05
N ASP A 71 -6.83 4.27 -12.31
CA ASP A 71 -8.28 4.27 -12.06
C ASP A 71 -9.06 4.60 -13.35
N ASN A 72 -8.53 5.48 -14.20
CA ASN A 72 -9.13 5.85 -15.48
C ASN A 72 -8.83 4.86 -16.61
N SER A 73 -7.81 4.01 -16.45
CA SER A 73 -7.59 2.84 -17.29
C SER A 73 -8.40 1.68 -16.72
N THR A 74 -9.73 1.75 -16.81
CA THR A 74 -10.59 0.62 -16.48
C THR A 74 -10.08 -0.62 -17.23
N PRO A 75 -9.65 -1.67 -16.52
CA PRO A 75 -9.16 -2.87 -17.18
C PRO A 75 -10.37 -3.60 -17.74
N VAL A 76 -10.43 -3.78 -19.07
CA VAL A 76 -11.05 -4.99 -19.60
C VAL A 76 -10.25 -6.13 -18.98
N ALA A 77 -10.92 -6.92 -18.15
CA ALA A 77 -10.34 -7.92 -17.26
C ALA A 77 -9.12 -8.62 -17.87
N SER A 78 -7.94 -8.38 -17.30
CA SER A 78 -6.83 -9.31 -17.35
C SER A 78 -6.63 -9.84 -15.94
N PRO A 79 -6.58 -11.17 -15.76
CA PRO A 79 -6.63 -11.80 -14.45
C PRO A 79 -5.42 -11.38 -13.63
N ALA A 80 -5.64 -11.16 -12.34
CA ALA A 80 -4.61 -10.93 -11.34
C ALA A 80 -3.49 -11.98 -11.48
N PRO A 81 -2.21 -11.64 -11.21
CA PRO A 81 -1.21 -12.66 -11.02
C PRO A 81 -1.61 -13.45 -9.77
N ALA A 82 -2.06 -14.69 -9.98
CA ALA A 82 -2.29 -15.63 -8.90
C ALA A 82 -0.98 -15.76 -8.13
N SER A 83 -0.99 -15.37 -6.86
CA SER A 83 0.06 -15.70 -5.91
C SER A 83 0.17 -17.22 -5.84
N GLN A 84 1.16 -17.77 -6.53
CA GLN A 84 1.52 -19.17 -6.45
C GLN A 84 2.28 -19.42 -5.14
N ASN A 85 1.58 -19.33 -4.02
CA ASN A 85 2.00 -20.05 -2.82
C ASN A 85 1.27 -21.39 -2.80
N ALA A 86 1.59 -22.22 -3.79
CA ALA A 86 1.35 -23.65 -3.71
C ALA A 86 2.45 -24.23 -2.81
N VAL A 87 2.07 -24.53 -1.58
CA VAL A 87 2.81 -25.38 -0.67
C VAL A 87 2.93 -26.77 -1.29
N PRO A 88 4.13 -27.36 -1.45
CA PRO A 88 4.24 -28.81 -1.58
C PRO A 88 4.57 -29.36 -0.19
N GLU A 89 3.56 -29.94 0.44
CA GLU A 89 3.73 -30.93 1.49
C GLU A 89 4.58 -32.11 0.96
N GLN A 90 5.51 -32.53 1.83
CA GLN A 90 5.96 -33.90 2.02
C GLN A 90 6.69 -34.60 0.87
N ARG A 91 8.02 -34.69 1.03
CA ARG A 91 8.73 -35.97 0.82
C ARG A 91 9.70 -36.22 1.96
N THR A 92 9.26 -37.12 2.84
CA THR A 92 10.08 -37.98 3.69
C THR A 92 11.21 -38.60 2.87
N VAL A 93 12.45 -38.37 3.29
CA VAL A 93 13.57 -39.33 3.21
C VAL A 93 14.64 -38.89 4.20
N GLU A 94 14.52 -39.42 5.42
CA GLU A 94 15.68 -39.66 6.28
C GLU A 94 16.42 -40.88 5.70
N PRO A 95 17.76 -40.84 5.61
CA PRO A 95 18.49 -41.68 6.54
C PRO A 95 19.76 -41.01 7.10
N ALA A 96 19.86 -41.10 8.43
CA ALA A 96 21.06 -41.23 9.25
C ALA A 96 22.43 -40.95 8.61
N ARG A 97 23.08 -39.87 9.07
CA ARG A 97 24.53 -39.89 9.29
C ARG A 97 24.87 -39.23 10.62
N GLN A 98 25.07 -40.09 11.61
CA GLN A 98 25.65 -39.72 12.90
C GLN A 98 27.09 -39.26 12.68
N VAL A 99 27.41 -38.03 13.10
CA VAL A 99 28.71 -37.68 13.71
C VAL A 99 28.44 -36.51 14.69
N LYS A 100 28.66 -36.73 15.99
CA LYS A 100 28.92 -35.71 17.02
C LYS A 100 30.39 -35.85 17.43
N PRO A 101 31.02 -34.86 18.10
CA PRO A 101 31.09 -33.42 17.84
C PRO A 101 32.59 -32.97 17.73
N PRO A 102 32.89 -31.66 17.67
CA PRO A 102 33.41 -31.08 18.90
C PRO A 102 32.81 -29.71 19.24
N VAL A 103 32.74 -29.54 20.55
CA VAL A 103 32.53 -28.35 21.37
C VAL A 103 33.23 -27.08 20.86
N GLU A 104 32.55 -25.94 20.92
CA GLU A 104 32.78 -24.85 21.89
C GLU A 104 32.12 -23.55 21.43
N GLY A 105 31.47 -22.85 22.37
CA GLY A 105 30.75 -21.61 22.11
C GLY A 105 29.37 -21.54 22.76
N GLY A 106 29.13 -22.29 23.85
CA GLY A 106 27.99 -22.06 24.72
C GLY A 106 28.22 -20.77 25.51
N VAL A 107 27.58 -19.68 25.10
CA VAL A 107 27.40 -18.53 25.99
C VAL A 107 26.33 -18.95 26.99
N SER A 108 26.80 -19.37 28.16
CA SER A 108 25.98 -19.68 29.33
C SER A 108 25.42 -18.36 29.88
N TYR A 109 24.10 -18.16 29.78
CA TYR A 109 23.43 -17.23 30.67
C TYR A 109 23.03 -18.01 31.92
N ASP A 110 23.69 -17.67 33.01
CA ASP A 110 23.25 -18.02 34.36
C ASP A 110 21.88 -17.35 34.55
N THR A 111 20.81 -18.14 34.58
CA THR A 111 19.53 -17.69 35.10
C THR A 111 18.95 -18.84 35.90
N ASP A 112 19.08 -18.65 37.21
CA ASP A 112 18.57 -19.45 38.30
C ASP A 112 17.19 -20.05 37.99
N GLN A 113 17.10 -21.36 38.18
CA GLN A 113 15.87 -22.14 38.05
C GLN A 113 15.02 -21.93 39.31
N SER A 114 14.30 -20.80 39.36
CA SER A 114 13.19 -20.62 40.29
C SER A 114 11.91 -21.08 39.60
N GLN A 115 11.44 -22.26 39.99
CA GLN A 115 10.08 -22.71 39.72
C GLN A 115 9.12 -21.84 40.53
N ASP A 116 8.65 -20.76 39.92
CA ASP A 116 7.37 -20.15 40.26
C ASP A 116 6.56 -20.12 38.96
N ALA A 117 5.68 -21.10 38.84
CA ALA A 117 4.62 -21.12 37.86
C ALA A 117 3.61 -20.03 38.25
N ASP A 118 3.59 -18.93 37.50
CA ASP A 118 2.36 -18.33 36.95
C ASP A 118 2.68 -17.02 36.19
N GLU A 119 1.90 -16.77 35.13
CA GLU A 119 1.70 -15.46 34.50
C GLU A 119 2.82 -14.82 33.63
N ARG A 120 3.32 -15.53 32.61
CA ARG A 120 3.65 -14.84 31.35
C ARG A 120 2.72 -15.37 30.26
N PRO A 121 1.74 -14.59 29.78
CA PRO A 121 0.97 -15.01 28.62
C PRO A 121 1.96 -15.09 27.46
N HIS A 122 2.33 -16.32 27.10
CA HIS A 122 3.01 -16.59 25.85
C HIS A 122 2.06 -16.08 24.77
N VAL A 123 2.38 -14.93 24.19
CA VAL A 123 1.52 -14.24 23.24
C VAL A 123 1.28 -15.19 22.07
N GLY A 124 0.13 -15.85 22.09
CA GLY A 124 -0.18 -16.89 21.11
C GLY A 124 -0.22 -16.28 19.71
N PRO A 125 -0.11 -17.07 18.63
CA PRO A 125 -0.16 -16.54 17.27
C PRO A 125 -1.37 -15.61 17.02
N ALA A 126 -2.50 -15.90 17.67
CA ALA A 126 -3.72 -15.09 17.62
C ALA A 126 -3.64 -13.77 18.41
N GLU A 127 -2.91 -13.71 19.52
CA GLU A 127 -2.70 -12.46 20.27
C GLU A 127 -1.65 -11.57 19.60
N LEU A 128 -0.61 -12.17 19.01
CA LEU A 128 0.41 -11.44 18.26
C LEU A 128 -0.22 -10.76 17.04
N SER A 129 -1.15 -11.45 16.36
CA SER A 129 -1.92 -10.90 15.25
C SER A 129 -2.81 -9.72 15.68
N ARG A 130 -3.46 -9.83 16.85
CA ARG A 130 -4.28 -8.74 17.42
C ARG A 130 -3.44 -7.53 17.85
N LEU A 131 -2.23 -7.77 18.35
CA LEU A 131 -1.29 -6.71 18.70
C LEU A 131 -0.70 -6.01 17.47
N MET A 132 -0.42 -6.75 16.40
CA MET A 132 0.12 -6.19 15.15
C MET A 132 -0.93 -5.51 14.27
N ASN A 133 -2.22 -5.85 14.42
CA ASN A 133 -3.33 -5.27 13.65
C ASN A 133 -4.42 -4.71 14.58
N PRO A 134 -4.16 -3.60 15.30
CA PRO A 134 -5.14 -2.99 16.19
C PRO A 134 -6.28 -2.36 15.36
N GLY A 135 -7.37 -3.11 15.15
CA GLY A 135 -8.58 -2.63 14.46
C GLY A 135 -9.47 -3.72 13.87
N ASP A 136 -8.95 -4.90 13.58
CA ASP A 136 -9.71 -5.96 12.89
C ASP A 136 -10.85 -6.55 13.74
N ASP A 137 -10.67 -6.67 15.05
CA ASP A 137 -11.71 -7.20 15.95
C ASP A 137 -12.95 -6.26 16.01
N GLN A 138 -12.73 -4.95 15.87
CA GLN A 138 -13.81 -3.96 15.81
C GLN A 138 -14.52 -4.02 14.45
N ASN A 139 -13.75 -4.19 13.36
CA ASN A 139 -14.29 -4.32 12.01
C ASN A 139 -15.17 -5.57 11.86
N ALA A 140 -14.77 -6.70 12.46
CA ALA A 140 -15.56 -7.94 12.44
C ALA A 140 -16.91 -7.80 13.16
N SER A 141 -16.90 -7.17 14.34
CA SER A 141 -18.10 -6.97 15.16
C SER A 141 -19.12 -6.03 14.51
N ASP A 142 -18.65 -5.00 13.79
CA ASP A 142 -19.52 -4.07 13.05
C ASP A 142 -20.13 -4.71 11.81
N LEU A 143 -19.44 -5.65 11.17
CA LEU A 143 -19.95 -6.44 10.03
C LEU A 143 -21.10 -7.37 10.43
N ASP A 144 -20.98 -8.07 11.57
CA ASP A 144 -22.02 -8.99 12.08
C ASP A 144 -23.33 -8.26 12.45
N ARG A 145 -23.21 -7.02 12.98
CA ARG A 145 -24.38 -6.15 13.23
C ARG A 145 -25.11 -5.76 11.95
N TYR A 146 -24.38 -5.56 10.86
CA TYR A 146 -24.97 -5.19 9.57
C TYR A 146 -25.67 -6.37 8.91
N GLU A 147 -25.09 -7.57 9.00
CA GLU A 147 -25.66 -8.78 8.40
C GLU A 147 -26.95 -9.23 9.11
N SER A 148 -26.99 -9.14 10.44
CA SER A 148 -28.18 -9.48 11.24
C SER A 148 -29.35 -8.52 11.00
N ALA A 149 -29.09 -7.23 10.83
CA ALA A 149 -30.11 -6.23 10.48
C ALA A 149 -30.70 -6.44 9.07
N ALA A 150 -29.89 -6.90 8.11
CA ALA A 150 -30.31 -7.14 6.74
C ALA A 150 -31.15 -8.41 6.58
N ARG A 151 -30.84 -9.48 7.32
CA ARG A 151 -31.57 -10.76 7.27
C ARG A 151 -32.97 -10.66 7.87
N SER A 152 -33.19 -9.78 8.85
CA SER A 152 -34.50 -9.59 9.50
C SER A 152 -35.57 -8.99 8.57
N ARG A 153 -35.20 -8.12 7.61
CA ARG A 153 -36.16 -7.46 6.70
C ARG A 153 -36.71 -8.36 5.59
N ARG A 154 -36.08 -9.51 5.29
CA ARG A 154 -36.53 -10.40 4.20
C ARG A 154 -37.64 -11.38 4.58
N LYS A 155 -38.09 -11.42 5.84
CA LYS A 155 -39.08 -12.40 6.32
C LYS A 155 -40.45 -11.80 6.70
N ARG A 156 -40.80 -10.64 6.13
CA ARG A 156 -42.15 -10.06 6.22
C ARG A 156 -42.67 -9.77 4.80
N THR A 157 -43.16 -10.82 4.16
CA THR A 157 -44.16 -10.80 3.09
C THR A 157 -45.00 -12.07 3.24
#